data_AF-A0A975B822-F1
#
_entry.id   AF-A0A975B822-F1
#
_cell.length_a   1.000
_cell.length_b   1.000
_cell.length_c   1.000
_cell.angle_alpha   90.00
_cell.angle_beta   90.00
_cell.angle_gamma   90.00
#
_symmetry.space_group_name_H-M   'P 1'
#
loop_
_entity.id
_entity.type
_entity.pdbx_description
1 polymer ?
#
loop_
_entity_poly.entity_id
_entity_poly.type
_entity_poly.pdbx_seq_one_letter_code
_entity_poly.pdbx_strand_id
1 'polypeptide(L)'
;MITVPPEIQECFHQFLYKESVPVNKHHYYKKWFNYYWDFCHKYLHPIAEKESLFYFIEKLREKQQKDFQIQQASHAVSIYYNSTIKFLNFVKKIRHYILCTI
;
A
#
# COMPACT_ATOMS: atom_id res chain seq x y z
N MET A 1 -5.57 -5.95 14.84
CA MET A 1 -4.80 -5.95 13.60
C MET A 1 -5.61 -6.71 12.59
N ILE A 2 -5.86 -6.08 11.46
CA ILE A 2 -6.50 -6.72 10.33
C ILE A 2 -5.50 -7.66 9.71
N THR A 3 -5.98 -8.85 9.43
CA THR A 3 -5.25 -9.79 8.60
C THR A 3 -5.31 -9.26 7.17
N VAL A 4 -4.21 -8.68 6.71
CA VAL A 4 -4.05 -8.39 5.29
C VAL A 4 -4.03 -9.72 4.54
N PRO A 5 -4.78 -9.88 3.44
CA PRO A 5 -4.72 -11.07 2.62
C PRO A 5 -3.26 -11.41 2.23
N PRO A 6 -2.83 -12.67 2.40
CA PRO A 6 -1.45 -13.08 2.14
C PRO A 6 -0.96 -12.70 0.74
N GLU A 7 -1.82 -12.78 -0.27
CA GLU A 7 -1.50 -12.47 -1.66
C GLU A 7 -1.13 -11.00 -1.84
N ILE A 8 -1.83 -10.11 -1.15
CA ILE A 8 -1.56 -8.67 -1.17
C ILE A 8 -0.25 -8.39 -0.43
N GLN A 9 -0.03 -9.07 0.69
CA GLN A 9 1.18 -8.91 1.49
C GLN A 9 2.43 -9.39 0.74
N GLU A 10 2.34 -10.53 0.05
CA GLU A 10 3.39 -11.05 -0.82
C GLU A 10 3.66 -10.14 -2.01
N CYS A 11 2.61 -9.63 -2.68
CA CYS A 11 2.77 -8.64 -3.74
C CYS A 11 3.53 -7.42 -3.22
N PHE A 12 3.10 -6.84 -2.09
CA PHE A 12 3.78 -5.71 -1.50
C PHE A 12 5.27 -6.00 -1.21
N HIS A 13 5.57 -7.17 -0.64
CA HIS A 13 6.95 -7.59 -0.41
C HIS A 13 7.79 -7.63 -1.69
N GLN A 14 7.27 -8.20 -2.78
CA GLN A 14 7.98 -8.23 -4.07
C GLN A 14 8.23 -6.82 -4.62
N PHE A 15 7.27 -5.91 -4.44
CA PHE A 15 7.43 -4.52 -4.87
C PHE A 15 8.47 -3.75 -4.05
N LEU A 16 8.70 -4.08 -2.77
CA LEU A 16 9.80 -3.48 -1.99
C LEU A 16 11.17 -3.78 -2.62
N TYR A 17 11.37 -5.00 -3.13
CA TYR A 17 12.60 -5.34 -3.85
C TYR A 17 12.70 -4.59 -5.17
N LYS A 18 11.60 -4.54 -5.94
CA LYS A 18 11.54 -3.88 -7.24
C LYS A 18 11.83 -2.38 -7.18
N GLU A 19 11.31 -1.71 -6.15
CA GLU A 19 11.51 -0.27 -5.91
C GLU A 19 12.84 0.02 -5.20
N SER A 20 13.76 -0.97 -5.13
CA SER A 20 15.12 -0.85 -4.57
C SER A 20 15.15 -0.35 -3.12
N VAL A 21 14.12 -0.66 -2.32
CA VAL A 21 14.13 -0.36 -0.89
C VAL A 21 15.20 -1.24 -0.23
N PRO A 22 16.14 -0.68 0.56
CA PRO A 22 17.14 -1.46 1.27
C PRO A 22 16.50 -2.55 2.14
N VAL A 23 17.02 -3.79 2.05
CA VAL A 23 16.45 -4.97 2.74
C VAL A 23 16.36 -4.76 4.25
N ASN A 24 17.37 -4.10 4.83
CA ASN A 24 17.41 -3.75 6.26
C ASN A 24 16.33 -2.72 6.68
N LYS A 25 15.60 -2.13 5.73
CA LYS A 25 14.46 -1.23 5.99
C LYS A 25 13.11 -1.91 5.73
N HIS A 26 13.07 -3.10 5.14
CA HIS A 26 11.81 -3.74 4.74
C HIS A 26 10.86 -3.95 5.91
N HIS A 27 11.36 -4.30 7.10
CA HIS A 27 10.50 -4.49 8.28
C HIS A 27 9.74 -3.21 8.66
N TYR A 28 10.36 -2.03 8.52
CA TYR A 28 9.68 -0.76 8.76
C TYR A 28 8.58 -0.50 7.72
N TYR A 29 8.84 -0.81 6.45
CA TYR A 29 7.85 -0.63 5.38
C TYR A 29 6.66 -1.58 5.57
N LYS A 30 6.90 -2.84 5.92
CA LYS A 30 5.84 -3.81 6.27
C LYS A 30 5.01 -3.34 7.45
N LYS A 31 5.65 -2.76 8.47
CA LYS A 31 4.96 -2.18 9.62
C LYS A 31 4.03 -1.03 9.21
N TRP A 32 4.51 -0.09 8.39
CA TRP A 32 3.68 1.02 7.91
C TRP A 32 2.52 0.56 7.03
N PHE A 33 2.76 -0.44 6.17
CA PHE A 33 1.74 -1.05 5.34
C PHE A 33 0.59 -1.66 6.18
N ASN A 34 0.94 -2.46 7.19
CA ASN A 34 -0.07 -3.02 8.10
C ASN A 34 -0.81 -1.93 8.88
N TYR A 35 -0.10 -0.88 9.33
CA TYR A 35 -0.73 0.25 10.01
C TYR A 35 -1.72 1.02 9.13
N TYR A 36 -1.40 1.18 7.85
CA TYR A 36 -2.29 1.80 6.88
C TYR A 36 -3.56 0.97 6.68
N TRP A 37 -3.44 -0.36 6.57
CA TRP A 37 -4.59 -1.25 6.48
C TRP A 37 -5.48 -1.20 7.72
N ASP A 38 -4.88 -1.24 8.91
CA ASP A 38 -5.58 -1.05 10.19
C ASP A 38 -6.30 0.31 10.23
N PHE A 39 -5.65 1.37 9.76
CA PHE A 39 -6.22 2.72 9.69
C PHE A 39 -7.44 2.75 8.75
N CYS A 40 -7.30 2.26 7.52
CA CYS A 40 -8.36 2.29 6.52
C CYS A 40 -9.64 1.62 7.02
N HIS A 41 -9.52 0.45 7.62
CA HIS A 41 -10.69 -0.25 8.13
C HIS A 41 -11.25 0.39 9.40
N LYS A 42 -10.40 0.87 10.31
CA LYS A 42 -10.85 1.53 11.55
C LYS A 42 -11.70 2.76 11.25
N TYR A 43 -11.35 3.51 10.20
CA TYR A 43 -12.01 4.75 9.81
C TYR A 43 -12.90 4.59 8.56
N LEU A 44 -13.13 3.36 8.11
CA LEU A 44 -13.94 3.02 6.91
C LEU A 44 -13.52 3.76 5.64
N HIS A 45 -12.22 4.06 5.52
CA HIS A 45 -11.64 4.66 4.33
C HIS A 45 -11.34 3.61 3.25
N PRO A 46 -11.62 3.90 1.96
CA PRO A 46 -11.29 3.00 0.87
C PRO A 46 -9.78 2.79 0.77
N ILE A 47 -9.34 1.52 0.81
CA ILE A 47 -7.92 1.16 0.85
C ILE A 47 -7.16 1.65 -0.40
N ALA A 48 -7.85 1.90 -1.52
CA ALA A 48 -7.27 2.26 -2.82
C ALA A 48 -7.40 3.74 -3.21
N GLU A 49 -7.93 4.60 -2.33
CA GLU A 49 -8.14 6.02 -2.62
C GLU A 49 -7.00 6.90 -2.10
N LYS A 50 -6.66 7.96 -2.84
CA LYS A 50 -5.54 8.86 -2.48
C LYS A 50 -5.89 9.68 -1.25
N GLU A 51 -7.16 9.97 -1.05
CA GLU A 51 -7.73 10.64 0.12
C GLU A 51 -7.39 9.87 1.40
N SER A 52 -7.43 8.53 1.37
CA SER A 52 -7.07 7.67 2.49
C SER A 52 -5.61 7.83 2.92
N LEU A 53 -4.69 8.03 1.97
CA LEU A 53 -3.29 8.34 2.28
C LEU A 53 -3.17 9.71 2.96
N PHE A 54 -3.86 10.74 2.45
CA PHE A 54 -3.84 12.05 3.09
C PHE A 54 -4.28 11.96 4.56
N TYR A 55 -5.44 11.36 4.83
CA TYR A 55 -5.94 11.20 6.20
C TYR A 55 -5.02 10.35 7.07
N PHE A 56 -4.38 9.32 6.50
CA PHE A 56 -3.41 8.52 7.22
C PHE A 56 -2.18 9.36 7.65
N ILE A 57 -1.66 10.21 6.76
CA ILE A 57 -0.52 11.09 7.06
C ILE A 57 -0.88 12.13 8.12
N GLU A 58 -2.04 12.77 8.01
CA GLU A 58 -2.54 13.68 9.05
C GLU A 58 -2.67 12.94 10.39
N LYS A 59 -3.13 11.68 10.38
CA LYS A 59 -3.21 10.88 11.59
C LYS A 59 -1.85 10.57 12.22
N LEU A 60 -0.81 10.37 11.41
CA LEU A 60 0.55 10.18 11.92
C LEU A 60 1.12 11.49 12.52
N ARG A 61 0.80 12.64 11.94
CA ARG A 61 1.16 13.96 12.49
C ARG A 61 0.48 14.22 13.83
N GLU A 62 -0.81 13.95 13.95
CA GLU A 62 -1.55 14.04 15.23
C GLU A 62 -0.92 13.16 16.31
N LYS A 63 -0.39 11.99 15.92
CA LYS A 63 0.32 11.07 16.82
C LYS A 63 1.78 11.47 17.10
N GLN A 64 2.21 12.64 16.65
CA GLN A 64 3.58 13.16 16.83
C GLN A 64 4.66 12.20 16.30
N GLN A 65 4.36 11.46 15.23
CA GLN A 65 5.39 10.70 14.53
C GLN A 65 6.43 11.67 13.95
N LYS A 66 7.69 11.27 13.94
CA LYS A 66 8.77 12.10 13.40
C LYS A 66 8.64 12.22 11.89
N ASP A 67 9.10 13.33 11.30
CA ASP A 67 8.97 13.58 9.87
C ASP A 67 9.55 12.45 9.00
N PHE A 68 10.70 11.89 9.39
CA PHE A 68 11.28 10.76 8.64
C PHE A 68 10.40 9.49 8.69
N GLN A 69 9.64 9.30 9.77
CA GLN A 69 8.71 8.18 9.92
C GLN A 69 7.48 8.40 9.05
N ILE A 70 6.96 9.63 9.02
CA ILE A 70 5.85 10.04 8.16
C ILE A 70 6.23 9.90 6.68
N GLN A 71 7.43 10.34 6.30
CA GLN A 71 7.96 10.16 4.94
C GLN A 71 8.10 8.69 4.58
N GLN A 72 8.64 7.87 5.49
CA GLN A 72 8.76 6.43 5.27
C GLN A 72 7.39 5.75 5.12
N ALA A 73 6.41 6.14 5.94
CA ALA A 73 5.05 5.64 5.87
C ALA A 73 4.37 6.03 4.55
N SER A 74 4.48 7.30 4.17
CA SER A 74 3.98 7.82 2.89
C SER A 74 4.56 7.06 1.70
N HIS A 75 5.88 6.81 1.73
CA HIS A 75 6.55 6.05 0.70
C HIS A 75 6.07 4.59 0.65
N ALA A 76 5.92 3.94 1.81
CA ALA A 76 5.40 2.57 1.87
C ALA A 76 3.99 2.45 1.25
N VAL A 77 3.08 3.38 1.57
CA VAL A 77 1.72 3.37 0.98
C VAL A 77 1.76 3.71 -0.51
N SER A 78 2.66 4.58 -0.96
CA SER A 78 2.83 4.89 -2.38
C SER A 78 3.29 3.67 -3.19
N ILE A 79 4.22 2.86 -2.64
CA ILE A 79 4.62 1.58 -3.24
C ILE A 79 3.42 0.64 -3.35
N TYR A 80 2.59 0.56 -2.31
CA TYR A 80 1.36 -0.23 -2.34
C TYR A 80 0.41 0.24 -3.47
N TYR A 81 0.12 1.54 -3.59
CA TYR A 81 -0.72 2.03 -4.68
C TYR A 81 -0.15 1.76 -6.06
N ASN A 82 1.16 1.95 -6.25
CA ASN A 82 1.81 1.63 -7.50
C ASN A 82 1.69 0.13 -7.83
N SER A 83 1.77 -0.74 -6.82
CA SER A 83 1.54 -2.18 -7.00
C SER A 83 0.08 -2.51 -7.35
N THR A 84 -0.89 -1.90 -6.66
CA THR A 84 -2.33 -2.11 -6.87
C THR A 84 -2.80 -1.57 -8.21
N ILE A 85 -2.34 -0.39 -8.64
CA ILE A 85 -2.65 0.17 -9.96
C ILE A 85 -2.07 -0.74 -11.06
N LYS A 86 -0.83 -1.21 -10.90
CA LYS A 86 -0.22 -2.17 -11.84
C LYS A 86 -1.01 -3.48 -11.89
N PHE A 87 -1.47 -3.99 -10.74
CA PHE A 87 -2.31 -5.19 -10.66
C PHE A 87 -3.69 -4.98 -11.32
N LEU A 88 -4.39 -3.88 -11.04
CA LEU A 88 -5.66 -3.55 -11.67
C LEU A 88 -5.53 -3.36 -13.19
N ASN A 89 -4.45 -2.74 -13.64
CA ASN A 89 -4.16 -2.58 -15.07
C ASN A 89 -3.87 -3.94 -15.73
N PHE A 90 -3.17 -4.84 -15.04
CA PHE A 90 -2.93 -6.20 -15.51
C PHE A 90 -4.24 -7.01 -15.63
N VAL A 91 -5.10 -6.96 -14.61
CA VAL A 91 -6.41 -7.62 -14.62
C VAL A 91 -7.33 -7.04 -15.70
N LYS A 92 -7.38 -5.71 -15.86
CA LYS A 92 -8.12 -5.05 -16.95
C LYS A 92 -7.61 -5.48 -18.32
N LYS A 93 -6.29 -5.61 -18.49
CA LYS A 93 -5.68 -6.09 -19.74
C LYS A 93 -6.08 -7.53 -20.05
N ILE A 94 -6.10 -8.42 -19.07
CA ILE A 94 -6.59 -9.80 -19.22
C ILE A 94 -8.07 -9.83 -19.55
N ARG A 95 -8.90 -9.04 -18.84
CA ARG A 95 -10.35 -8.99 -19.08
C ARG A 95 -10.69 -8.47 -20.48
N HIS A 96 -9.94 -7.48 -20.96
CA HIS A 96 -10.05 -6.98 -22.34
C HIS A 96 -9.64 -8.06 -23.36
N TYR A 97 -8.57 -8.81 -23.10
CA TYR A 97 -8.13 -9.92 -23.96
C TYR A 97 -9.19 -11.03 -24.06
N ILE A 98 -9.84 -11.40 -22.95
CA ILE A 98 -10.88 -12.44 -22.92
C ILE A 98 -12.15 -11.97 -23.65
N LEU A 99 -12.55 -10.70 -23.51
CA LEU A 99 -13.74 -10.15 -24.16
C LEU A 99 -13.55 -9.90 -25.68
N CYS A 100 -12.32 -9.83 -26.17
CA CYS A 100 -12.01 -9.72 -27.60
C CYS A 100 -11.73 -11.06 -28.30
N THR A 101 -11.77 -12.19 -27.58
CA THR A 101 -11.50 -13.53 -28.14
C THR A 101 -12.78 -14.41 -28.21
N ILE A 102 -13.96 -13.80 -28.08
CA ILE A 102 -15.28 -14.41 -28.29
C ILE A 102 -16.01 -13.55 -29.31
#